data_AF-A0A930Z474-F1
#
_entry.id   AF-A0A930Z474-F1
#
_cell.length_a   1.000
_cell.length_b   1.000
_cell.length_c   1.000
_cell.angle_alpha   90.00
_cell.angle_beta   90.00
_cell.angle_gamma   90.00
#
_symmetry.space_group_name_H-M   'P 1'
#
loop_
_entity.id
_entity.type
_entity.pdbx_description
1 polymer ?
#
loop_
_entity_poly.entity_id
_entity_poly.type
_entity_poly.pdbx_seq_one_letter_code
_entity_poly.pdbx_strand_id
1 'polypeptide(L)'
;MTKRVTAKLHGPEIRILYTRQVPEAWPRPPARLTRNDLPSSVATATSVFVCGSSGFSDAATDSLLSVGVPAEDIRIERFGPTR
;
A
#
# COMPACT_ATOMS: atom_id res chain seq x y z
N MET A 1 16.05 -38.57 9.37
CA MET A 1 16.27 -37.17 9.80
C MET A 1 15.71 -36.23 8.75
N THR A 2 14.41 -35.95 8.77
CA THR A 2 13.76 -35.05 7.81
C THR A 2 13.72 -33.65 8.43
N LYS A 3 14.64 -32.78 8.03
CA LYS A 3 14.67 -31.39 8.51
C LYS A 3 13.51 -30.63 7.84
N ARG A 4 12.32 -30.68 8.45
CA ARG A 4 11.21 -29.76 8.10
C ARG A 4 11.70 -28.35 8.36
N VAL A 5 11.77 -27.53 7.31
CA VAL A 5 11.93 -26.09 7.45
C VAL A 5 10.59 -25.54 7.90
N THR A 6 10.39 -25.39 9.21
CA THR A 6 9.21 -24.79 9.86
C THR A 6 9.43 -23.32 10.21
N ALA A 7 10.30 -22.61 9.48
CA ALA A 7 10.46 -21.18 9.67
C ALA A 7 9.47 -20.44 8.77
N LYS A 8 8.34 -19.99 9.33
CA LYS A 8 7.51 -18.96 8.71
C LYS A 8 8.41 -17.73 8.57
N LEU A 9 8.73 -17.33 7.35
CA LEU A 9 9.50 -16.11 7.11
C LEU A 9 8.65 -14.93 7.61
N HIS A 10 9.17 -14.14 8.54
CA HIS A 10 8.58 -12.86 8.93
C HIS A 10 8.85 -11.87 7.80
N GLY A 11 8.03 -11.92 6.75
CA GLY A 11 8.02 -10.92 5.70
C GLY A 11 7.33 -9.64 6.17
N PRO A 12 7.46 -8.53 5.41
CA PRO A 12 6.68 -7.33 5.67
C PRO A 12 5.18 -7.67 5.68
N GLU A 13 4.40 -6.92 6.46
CA GLU A 13 2.94 -6.99 6.35
C GLU A 13 2.53 -6.51 4.95
N ILE A 14 1.76 -7.33 4.24
CA ILE A 14 1.29 -7.03 2.88
C ILE A 14 -0.23 -6.95 2.92
N ARG A 15 -0.77 -5.83 2.41
CA ARG A 15 -2.20 -5.66 2.14
C ARG A 15 -2.42 -5.51 0.65
N ILE A 16 -3.23 -6.40 0.08
CA ILE A 16 -3.57 -6.38 -1.35
C ILE A 16 -4.92 -5.72 -1.53
N LEU A 17 -5.00 -4.73 -2.42
CA LEU A 17 -6.23 -4.03 -2.78
C LEU A 17 -6.48 -4.20 -4.28
N TYR A 18 -7.58 -4.87 -4.60
CA TYR A 18 -8.02 -5.03 -5.97
C TYR A 18 -8.88 -3.83 -6.40
N THR A 19 -8.69 -3.36 -7.63
CA THR A 19 -9.39 -2.18 -8.15
C THR A 19 -10.46 -2.49 -9.20
N ARG A 20 -10.48 -3.70 -9.77
CA ARG A 20 -11.38 -4.09 -10.87
C ARG A 20 -12.17 -5.36 -10.58
N GLN A 21 -11.48 -6.42 -10.16
CA GLN A 21 -12.07 -7.72 -9.83
C GLN A 21 -11.36 -8.29 -8.61
N VAL A 22 -12.11 -8.94 -7.73
CA VAL A 22 -11.61 -9.58 -6.52
C VAL A 22 -11.78 -11.09 -6.62
N PRO A 23 -10.93 -11.89 -5.94
CA PRO A 23 -11.20 -13.31 -5.72
C PRO A 23 -12.53 -13.53 -5.01
N GLU A 24 -13.08 -14.74 -5.15
CA GLU A 24 -14.23 -15.16 -4.37
C GLU A 24 -13.92 -15.05 -2.87
N ALA A 25 -14.93 -14.61 -2.10
CA ALA A 25 -14.84 -14.37 -0.66
C ALA A 25 -13.75 -13.35 -0.21
N TRP A 26 -13.24 -12.50 -1.11
CA TRP A 26 -12.35 -11.41 -0.69
C TRP A 26 -13.10 -10.40 0.18
N PRO A 27 -12.53 -9.96 1.32
CA PRO A 27 -13.26 -9.21 2.34
C PRO A 27 -13.63 -7.78 1.94
N ARG A 28 -12.98 -7.22 0.91
CA ARG A 28 -13.18 -5.85 0.44
C ARG A 28 -13.64 -5.86 -1.02
N PRO A 29 -14.71 -5.12 -1.40
CA PRO A 29 -15.07 -5.00 -2.81
C PRO A 29 -13.97 -4.31 -3.63
N PRO A 30 -13.94 -4.51 -4.97
CA PRO A 30 -12.96 -3.85 -5.82
C PRO A 30 -13.16 -2.33 -5.79
N ALA A 31 -12.10 -1.61 -5.42
CA ALA A 31 -12.09 -0.14 -5.39
C ALA A 31 -10.65 0.38 -5.33
N ARG A 32 -10.45 1.64 -5.76
CA ARG A 32 -9.15 2.33 -5.60
C ARG A 32 -8.76 2.45 -4.12
N LEU A 33 -7.46 2.63 -3.87
CA LEU A 33 -6.93 2.94 -2.54
C LEU A 33 -7.55 4.24 -2.02
N THR A 34 -7.92 4.26 -0.75
CA THR A 34 -8.43 5.42 -0.02
C THR A 34 -7.74 5.56 1.33
N ARG A 35 -7.92 6.69 2.02
CA ARG A 35 -7.42 6.87 3.40
C ARG A 35 -7.86 5.77 4.38
N ASN A 36 -9.04 5.17 4.17
CA ASN A 36 -9.59 4.12 5.04
C ASN A 36 -8.83 2.79 4.91
N ASP A 37 -8.03 2.65 3.85
CA ASP A 37 -7.22 1.47 3.60
C ASP A 37 -5.82 1.57 4.22
N LEU A 38 -5.43 2.77 4.68
CA LEU A 38 -4.13 3.01 5.32
C LEU A 38 -4.12 2.44 6.75
N PRO A 39 -3.00 1.84 7.19
CA PRO A 39 -2.90 1.35 8.56
C PRO A 39 -2.88 2.54 9.53
N SER A 40 -3.45 2.37 10.72
CA SER A 40 -3.48 3.43 11.75
C SER A 40 -2.09 3.91 12.17
N SER A 41 -1.06 3.06 12.00
CA SER A 41 0.34 3.40 12.28
C SER A 41 0.97 4.36 11.27
N VAL A 42 0.31 4.64 10.13
CA VAL A 42 0.90 5.48 9.08
C VAL A 42 1.11 6.93 9.54
N ALA A 43 0.25 7.44 10.42
CA ALA A 43 0.32 8.82 10.91
C ALA A 43 1.57 9.09 11.77
N THR A 44 2.22 8.04 12.28
CA THR A 44 3.46 8.13 13.07
C THR A 44 4.69 7.61 12.30
N ALA A 45 4.55 7.33 11.01
CA ALA A 45 5.66 6.87 10.19
C ALA A 45 6.62 8.03 9.88
N THR A 46 7.93 7.78 9.97
CA THR A 46 8.99 8.76 9.65
C THR A 46 9.47 8.69 8.20
N SER A 47 8.89 7.78 7.40
CA SER A 47 9.17 7.62 5.99
C SER A 47 8.07 6.80 5.34
N VAL A 48 7.41 7.37 4.33
CA VAL A 48 6.41 6.69 3.51
C VAL A 48 6.82 6.77 2.06
N PHE A 49 6.82 5.64 1.37
CA PHE A 49 7.21 5.55 -0.03
C PHE A 49 6.00 5.25 -0.90
N VAL A 50 5.84 6.00 -1.98
CA VAL A 50 4.74 5.84 -2.94
C VAL A 50 5.35 5.64 -4.32
N CYS A 51 4.99 4.55 -4.98
CA CYS A 51 5.47 4.23 -6.32
C CYS A 51 4.29 3.77 -7.20
N GLY A 52 4.24 4.27 -8.43
CA GLY A 52 3.23 3.88 -9.41
C GLY A 52 3.05 4.87 -10.55
N SER A 53 1.94 4.77 -11.26
CA SER A 53 1.57 5.78 -12.27
C SER A 53 1.28 7.12 -11.61
N SER A 54 1.42 8.23 -12.35
CA SER A 54 1.18 9.58 -11.81
C SER A 54 -0.16 9.68 -11.10
N GLY A 55 -1.26 9.26 -11.73
CA GLY A 55 -2.59 9.32 -11.12
C GLY A 55 -2.77 8.43 -9.88
N PHE A 56 -2.04 7.33 -9.76
CA PHE A 56 -2.04 6.54 -8.52
C PHE A 56 -1.22 7.24 -7.44
N SER A 57 0.00 7.66 -7.76
CA SER A 57 0.91 8.28 -6.81
C SER A 57 0.33 9.58 -6.24
N ASP A 58 -0.34 10.37 -7.07
CA ASP A 58 -0.99 11.62 -6.63
C ASP A 58 -2.14 11.32 -5.66
N ALA A 59 -3.06 10.41 -6.01
CA ALA A 59 -4.19 10.04 -5.14
C ALA A 59 -3.76 9.37 -3.82
N ALA A 60 -2.69 8.56 -3.85
CA ALA A 60 -2.11 7.95 -2.66
C ALA A 60 -1.48 9.01 -1.75
N THR A 61 -0.78 9.99 -2.33
CA THR A 61 -0.19 11.12 -1.60
C THR A 61 -1.28 11.96 -0.92
N ASP A 62 -2.36 12.30 -1.62
CA ASP A 62 -3.48 13.03 -1.03
C ASP A 62 -4.09 12.28 0.16
N SER A 63 -4.21 10.95 0.04
CA SER A 63 -4.72 10.10 1.13
C SER A 63 -3.79 10.13 2.35
N LEU A 64 -2.47 10.08 2.14
CA LEU A 64 -1.46 10.15 3.21
C LEU A 64 -1.44 11.50 3.92
N LEU A 65 -1.48 12.60 3.16
CA LEU A 65 -1.60 13.94 3.71
C LEU A 65 -2.89 14.10 4.54
N SER A 66 -4.01 13.54 4.06
CA SER A 66 -5.31 13.62 4.75
C SER A 66 -5.35 12.92 6.11
N VAL A 67 -4.42 11.98 6.37
CA VAL A 67 -4.29 11.29 7.65
C VAL A 67 -3.13 11.81 8.50
N GLY A 68 -2.51 12.92 8.10
CA GLY A 68 -1.53 13.65 8.89
C GLY A 68 -0.07 13.26 8.65
N VAL A 69 0.26 12.52 7.59
CA VAL A 69 1.66 12.26 7.24
C VAL A 69 2.30 13.56 6.74
N PRO A 70 3.43 14.03 7.31
CA PRO A 70 4.13 15.21 6.84
C PRO A 70 4.62 15.05 5.40
N ALA A 71 4.54 16.11 4.59
CA ALA A 71 4.90 16.03 3.17
C ALA A 71 6.38 15.68 2.96
N GLU A 72 7.26 16.14 3.85
CA GLU A 72 8.69 15.86 3.87
C GLU A 72 9.03 14.37 4.10
N ASP A 73 8.10 13.62 4.71
CA ASP A 73 8.26 12.18 4.96
C ASP A 73 7.73 11.32 3.81
N ILE A 74 7.05 11.91 2.82
CA ILE A 74 6.49 11.20 1.66
C ILE A 74 7.48 11.26 0.49
N ARG A 75 8.02 10.10 0.11
CA ARG A 75 8.94 9.95 -1.02
C ARG A 75 8.21 9.31 -2.18
N ILE A 76 8.11 10.04 -3.29
CA ILE A 76 7.27 9.66 -4.43
C ILE A 76 8.14 9.35 -5.64
N GLU A 77 7.93 8.17 -6.22
CA GLU A 77 8.45 7.79 -7.52
C GLU A 77 7.29 7.59 -8.49
N ARG A 78 7.35 8.25 -9.65
CA ARG A 78 6.33 8.14 -10.70
C ARG A 78 6.93 7.46 -11.91
N PHE A 79 6.29 6.40 -12.37
CA PHE A 79 6.64 5.77 -13.63
C PHE A 79 5.70 6.21 -14.75
N GLY A 80 6.28 6.35 -15.94
CA GLY A 80 5.56 6.66 -17.17
C GLY A 80 4.56 5.56 -17.57
N PRO A 81 3.75 5.79 -18.61
CA PRO A 81 2.77 4.83 -19.08
C PRO A 81 3.44 3.51 -19.47
N THR A 82 3.02 2.41 -18.84
CA THR A 82 3.33 1.04 -19.28
C THR A 82 2.44 0.69 -20.47
N ARG A 83 3.04 0.38 -21.61
CA ARG A 83 2.35 -0.20 -22.77
C ARG A 83 2.11 -1.69 -22.58
#